data_AF-A0A2N0NIT1-F1
#
_entry.id   AF-A0A2N0NIT1-F1
#
_cell.length_a   1.000
_cell.length_b   1.000
_cell.length_c   1.000
_cell.angle_alpha   90.00
_cell.angle_beta   90.00
_cell.angle_gamma   90.00
#
_symmetry.space_group_name_H-M   'P 1'
#
loop_
_entity.id
_entity.type
_entity.pdbx_description
1 polymer ?
#
loop_
_entity_poly.entity_id
_entity_poly.type
_entity_poly.pdbx_seq_one_letter_code
_entity_poly.pdbx_strand_id
1 'polypeptide(L)'
;MSYDRHACITHHKTLVLYSISNDNKILDDSSYKTFKDFHASRLYNRWAKKKQYQNFSNRLGISFTTSYHAYNTKAVATKGLDFIYGKKYGNLQFTPSSCPKVKKRQEARFNALVRHTFHNAKLDDNAQMDDKLRAA
;
A
#
# COMPACT_ATOMS: atom_id res chain seq x y z
N MET A 1 1.79 31.00 10.06
CA MET A 1 3.26 31.05 10.06
C MET A 1 3.80 30.18 11.19
N SER A 2 4.92 29.49 10.89
CA SER A 2 6.03 28.96 11.72
C SER A 2 5.84 27.84 12.76
N TYR A 3 6.84 26.93 12.73
CA TYR A 3 7.32 25.98 13.76
C TYR A 3 6.94 24.50 13.64
N ASP A 4 7.06 23.86 12.46
CA ASP A 4 7.27 22.40 12.35
C ASP A 4 6.38 21.49 13.25
N ARG A 5 5.17 21.94 13.61
CA ARG A 5 4.23 21.15 14.42
C ARG A 5 3.31 20.43 13.46
N HIS A 6 3.55 19.13 13.30
CA HIS A 6 2.55 18.23 12.72
C HIS A 6 1.41 18.09 13.74
N ALA A 7 0.29 18.78 13.52
CA ALA A 7 -0.93 18.52 14.29
C ALA A 7 -1.38 17.08 14.04
N CYS A 8 -1.56 16.29 15.11
CA CYS A 8 -2.22 15.00 15.01
C CYS A 8 -3.65 15.22 14.49
N ILE A 9 -4.05 14.44 13.47
CA ILE A 9 -5.37 14.48 12.81
C ILE A 9 -6.52 14.45 13.84
N THR A 10 -6.27 13.86 15.01
CA THR A 10 -7.19 13.72 16.14
C THR A 10 -7.72 15.04 16.73
N HIS A 11 -7.02 16.17 16.57
CA HIS A 11 -7.39 17.44 17.22
C HIS A 11 -8.21 18.41 16.36
N HIS A 12 -8.44 18.10 15.10
CA HIS A 12 -9.27 18.95 14.25
C HIS A 12 -10.70 18.40 14.16
N LYS A 13 -11.64 19.02 14.89
CA LYS A 13 -13.07 18.72 14.78
C LYS A 13 -13.66 18.99 13.38
N THR A 14 -12.97 19.80 12.57
CA THR A 14 -13.38 20.21 11.22
C THR A 14 -12.23 20.12 10.22
N LEU A 15 -11.40 19.06 10.31
CA LEU A 15 -10.70 18.65 9.10
C LEU A 15 -11.76 18.08 8.16
N VAL A 16 -12.14 18.87 7.16
CA VAL A 16 -12.58 18.29 5.89
C VAL A 16 -11.39 17.48 5.40
N LEU A 17 -11.32 16.22 5.84
CA LEU A 17 -10.57 15.24 5.07
C LEU A 17 -11.16 15.38 3.68
N TYR A 18 -10.34 15.80 2.72
CA TYR A 18 -10.44 15.21 1.41
C TYR A 18 -10.17 13.71 1.61
N SER A 19 -11.16 13.02 2.18
CA SER A 19 -11.61 11.75 1.65
C SER A 19 -11.50 11.99 0.16
N ILE A 20 -10.50 11.38 -0.48
CA ILE A 20 -10.56 11.15 -1.92
C ILE A 20 -11.98 10.70 -2.11
N SER A 21 -12.80 11.55 -2.73
CA SER A 21 -14.23 11.52 -2.46
C SER A 21 -14.69 10.07 -2.52
N ASN A 22 -15.48 9.65 -1.53
CA ASN A 22 -16.36 8.49 -1.73
C ASN A 22 -17.40 8.83 -2.81
N ASP A 23 -17.03 9.61 -3.83
CA ASP A 23 -17.64 9.63 -5.12
C ASP A 23 -17.35 8.24 -5.69
N ASN A 24 -18.18 7.31 -5.24
CA ASN A 24 -18.61 6.13 -5.95
C ASN A 24 -19.32 6.53 -7.25
N LYS A 25 -18.86 7.61 -7.92
CA LYS A 25 -19.26 8.00 -9.26
C LYS A 25 -18.70 6.92 -10.15
N ILE A 26 -19.55 5.94 -10.42
CA ILE A 26 -19.45 5.07 -11.57
C ILE A 26 -19.11 6.00 -12.74
N LEU A 27 -18.03 5.71 -13.47
CA LEU A 27 -17.70 6.50 -14.67
C LEU A 27 -18.97 6.50 -15.53
N ASP A 28 -19.46 7.68 -15.89
CA ASP A 28 -20.83 7.94 -16.41
C ASP A 28 -21.19 7.06 -17.64
N ASP A 29 -20.18 6.51 -18.30
CA ASP A 29 -20.27 5.60 -19.44
C ASP A 29 -19.91 4.15 -19.09
N SER A 30 -20.42 3.62 -17.98
CA SER A 30 -20.16 2.22 -17.64
C SER A 30 -21.43 1.45 -17.33
N SER A 31 -21.56 0.27 -17.94
CA SER A 31 -22.72 -0.63 -17.85
C SER A 31 -22.92 -1.26 -16.46
N TYR A 32 -22.20 -0.79 -15.43
CA TYR A 32 -22.23 -1.35 -14.09
C TYR A 32 -23.38 -0.75 -13.29
N LYS A 33 -24.20 -1.62 -12.69
CA LYS A 33 -25.38 -1.22 -11.91
C LYS A 33 -25.02 -0.58 -10.56
N THR A 34 -23.88 -0.96 -9.99
CA THR A 34 -23.40 -0.44 -8.70
C THR A 34 -21.89 -0.24 -8.70
N PHE A 35 -21.41 0.59 -7.77
CA PHE A 35 -19.97 0.73 -7.53
C PHE A 35 -19.30 -0.58 -7.11
N LYS A 36 -20.04 -1.43 -6.38
CA LYS A 36 -19.56 -2.77 -6.00
C LYS A 36 -19.32 -3.63 -7.24
N ASP A 37 -20.23 -3.58 -8.22
CA ASP A 37 -20.07 -4.29 -9.50
C ASP A 37 -18.91 -3.75 -10.32
N PHE A 38 -18.77 -2.42 -10.40
CA PHE A 38 -17.63 -1.78 -11.05
C PHE A 38 -16.30 -2.21 -10.41
N HIS A 39 -16.22 -2.17 -9.08
CA HIS A 39 -15.03 -2.55 -8.35
C HIS A 39 -14.68 -4.03 -8.55
N ALA A 40 -15.67 -4.93 -8.40
CA ALA A 40 -15.50 -6.37 -8.62
C ALA A 40 -15.04 -6.66 -10.06
N SER A 41 -15.68 -6.05 -11.05
CA SER A 41 -15.34 -6.21 -12.47
C SER A 41 -13.94 -5.67 -12.78
N ARG A 42 -13.54 -4.55 -12.16
CA ARG A 42 -12.19 -3.99 -12.30
C ARG A 42 -11.13 -4.92 -11.72
N LEU A 43 -11.38 -5.53 -10.56
CA LEU A 43 -10.49 -6.51 -9.95
C LEU A 43 -10.39 -7.78 -10.80
N TYR A 44 -11.52 -8.33 -11.25
CA TYR A 44 -11.56 -9.46 -12.17
C TYR A 44 -10.73 -9.19 -13.42
N ASN A 45 -10.96 -8.07 -14.10
CA ASN A 45 -10.25 -7.72 -15.33
C ASN A 45 -8.75 -7.56 -15.11
N ARG A 46 -8.32 -6.98 -13.98
CA ARG A 46 -6.89 -6.85 -13.64
C ARG A 46 -6.24 -8.21 -13.40
N TRP A 47 -6.92 -9.09 -12.67
CA TRP A 47 -6.45 -10.45 -12.42
C TRP A 47 -6.42 -11.29 -13.71
N ALA A 48 -7.52 -11.32 -14.46
CA ALA A 48 -7.67 -12.12 -15.68
C ALA A 48 -6.63 -11.73 -16.75
N LYS A 49 -6.36 -10.43 -16.90
CA LYS A 49 -5.32 -9.92 -17.81
C LYS A 49 -3.90 -10.08 -17.27
N LYS A 50 -3.72 -10.65 -16.06
CA LYS A 50 -2.45 -10.77 -15.35
C LYS A 50 -1.65 -9.46 -15.33
N LYS A 51 -2.35 -8.34 -15.21
CA LYS A 51 -1.73 -7.02 -15.39
C LYS A 51 -0.83 -6.70 -14.19
N GLN A 52 0.42 -6.39 -14.50
CA GLN A 52 1.40 -5.92 -13.53
C GLN A 52 1.60 -4.41 -13.68
N TYR A 53 1.60 -3.73 -12.55
CA TYR A 53 1.82 -2.29 -12.49
C TYR A 53 3.15 -2.02 -11.79
N GLN A 54 3.94 -1.12 -12.36
CA GLN A 54 5.10 -0.53 -11.69
C GLN A 54 4.62 0.65 -10.85
N ASN A 55 5.03 0.69 -9.59
CA ASN A 55 4.65 1.73 -8.65
C ASN A 55 5.89 2.30 -8.00
N PHE A 56 5.81 3.58 -7.62
CA PHE A 56 6.84 4.26 -6.88
C PHE A 56 6.24 5.00 -5.68
N SER A 57 6.85 4.83 -4.51
CA SER A 57 6.49 5.57 -3.30
C SER A 57 7.34 6.83 -3.17
N ASN A 58 6.78 7.98 -3.50
CA ASN A 58 7.45 9.28 -3.29
C ASN A 58 7.81 9.52 -1.81
N ARG A 59 7.07 8.91 -0.88
CA ARG A 59 7.30 9.08 0.55
C ARG A 59 8.53 8.32 1.04
N LEU A 60 8.73 7.10 0.54
CA LEU A 60 9.74 6.15 1.04
C LEU A 60 10.90 5.97 0.06
N GLY A 61 10.78 6.38 -1.20
CA GLY A 61 11.78 6.11 -2.22
C GLY A 61 11.88 4.63 -2.57
N ILE A 62 10.75 3.91 -2.61
CA ILE A 62 10.72 2.50 -2.98
C ILE A 62 9.96 2.30 -4.30
N SER A 63 10.53 1.50 -5.19
CA SER A 63 9.87 0.96 -6.37
C SER A 63 9.34 -0.43 -6.06
N PHE A 64 8.16 -0.76 -6.56
CA PHE A 64 7.57 -2.08 -6.40
C PHE A 64 6.53 -2.38 -7.47
N THR A 65 6.35 -3.66 -7.75
CA THR A 65 5.32 -4.14 -8.65
C THR A 65 4.06 -4.52 -7.89
N THR A 66 2.91 -4.29 -8.50
CA THR A 66 1.63 -4.79 -7.97
C THR A 66 0.88 -5.56 -9.04
N SER A 67 0.32 -6.69 -8.64
CA SER A 67 -0.61 -7.48 -9.45
C SER A 67 -1.76 -7.97 -8.56
N TYR A 68 -2.75 -8.61 -9.18
CA TYR A 68 -3.84 -9.25 -8.46
C TYR A 68 -3.77 -10.76 -8.67
N HIS A 69 -4.09 -11.51 -7.62
CA HIS A 69 -4.29 -12.95 -7.66
C HIS A 69 -5.69 -13.28 -7.12
N ALA A 70 -6.24 -14.41 -7.55
CA ALA A 70 -7.48 -14.94 -7.00
C ALA A 70 -7.15 -15.99 -5.93
N TYR A 71 -7.85 -15.94 -4.81
CA TYR A 71 -7.77 -16.99 -3.80
C TYR A 71 -8.54 -18.23 -4.26
N ASN A 72 -8.07 -19.40 -3.84
CA ASN A 72 -8.82 -20.65 -4.01
C ASN A 72 -10.10 -20.59 -3.16
N THR A 73 -11.23 -21.07 -3.70
CA THR A 73 -12.52 -21.16 -2.98
C THR A 73 -12.40 -21.87 -1.63
N LYS A 74 -11.59 -22.93 -1.54
CA LYS A 74 -11.29 -23.60 -0.26
C LYS A 74 -10.59 -22.67 0.73
N ALA A 75 -9.62 -21.87 0.25
CA ALA A 75 -8.89 -20.93 1.10
C ALA A 75 -9.78 -19.79 1.58
N VAL A 76 -10.69 -19.30 0.72
CA VAL A 76 -11.68 -18.27 1.09
C VAL A 76 -12.61 -18.80 2.18
N ALA A 77 -13.17 -20.00 2.00
CA ALA A 77 -14.08 -20.61 2.96
C ALA A 77 -13.41 -20.95 4.28
N THR A 78 -12.22 -21.56 4.25
CA THR A 78 -11.51 -21.98 5.48
C THR A 78 -10.95 -20.81 6.27
N LYS A 79 -10.50 -19.74 5.61
CA LYS A 79 -9.95 -18.55 6.28
C LYS A 79 -10.99 -17.48 6.59
N GLY A 80 -12.26 -17.69 6.20
CA GLY A 80 -13.34 -16.71 6.38
C GLY A 80 -13.05 -15.38 5.70
N LEU A 81 -12.46 -15.40 4.49
CA LEU A 81 -12.16 -14.18 3.75
C LEU A 81 -13.42 -13.66 3.03
N ASP A 82 -13.70 -12.37 3.17
CA ASP A 82 -14.82 -11.72 2.47
C ASP A 82 -14.49 -11.33 1.02
N PHE A 83 -13.28 -11.60 0.56
CA PHE A 83 -12.77 -11.16 -0.75
C PHE A 83 -12.15 -12.29 -1.58
N ILE A 84 -12.45 -12.28 -2.88
CA ILE A 84 -11.95 -13.28 -3.86
C ILE A 84 -10.55 -12.91 -4.35
N TYR A 85 -10.25 -11.62 -4.49
CA TYR A 85 -8.97 -11.15 -5.06
C TYR A 85 -8.07 -10.53 -4.01
N GLY A 86 -6.80 -10.92 -4.03
CA GLY A 86 -5.74 -10.34 -3.21
C GLY A 86 -4.76 -9.54 -4.06
N LYS A 87 -4.34 -8.38 -3.56
CA LYS A 87 -3.26 -7.61 -4.18
C LYS A 87 -1.91 -8.21 -3.78
N LYS A 88 -1.11 -8.58 -4.76
CA LYS A 88 0.26 -9.08 -4.59
C LYS A 88 1.24 -7.94 -4.85
N TYR A 89 2.23 -7.83 -3.98
CA TYR A 89 3.36 -6.91 -4.11
C TYR A 89 4.61 -7.71 -4.46
N GLY A 90 5.49 -7.15 -5.29
CA GLY A 90 6.73 -7.80 -5.71
C GLY A 90 7.79 -6.78 -6.09
N ASN A 91 9.01 -7.27 -6.39
CA ASN A 91 10.14 -6.48 -6.85
C ASN A 91 10.37 -5.21 -6.01
N LEU A 92 10.27 -5.33 -4.68
CA LEU A 92 10.49 -4.20 -3.78
C LEU A 92 11.97 -3.83 -3.84
N GLN A 93 12.25 -2.59 -4.24
CA GLN A 93 13.59 -2.06 -4.36
C GLN A 93 13.65 -0.65 -3.76
N PHE A 94 14.71 -0.36 -3.02
CA PHE A 94 14.98 0.98 -2.54
C PHE A 94 15.65 1.79 -3.66
N THR A 95 14.90 2.74 -4.22
CA THR A 95 15.21 3.53 -5.41
C THR A 95 14.93 5.02 -5.13
N PRO A 96 15.68 5.66 -4.21
CA PRO A 96 15.38 7.01 -3.80
C PRO A 96 15.52 8.02 -4.96
N SER A 97 14.87 9.17 -4.80
CA SER A 97 14.92 10.28 -5.75
C SER A 97 16.37 10.71 -6.04
N SER A 98 16.62 11.17 -7.26
CA SER A 98 17.88 11.78 -7.64
C SER A 98 18.16 13.11 -6.93
N CYS A 99 17.11 13.80 -6.44
CA CYS A 99 17.26 15.06 -5.72
C CYS A 99 17.82 14.80 -4.30
N PRO A 100 19.00 15.35 -3.92
CA PRO A 100 19.64 15.05 -2.64
C PRO A 100 18.76 15.36 -1.41
N LYS A 101 18.03 16.47 -1.45
CA LYS A 101 17.10 16.87 -0.37
C LYS A 101 15.95 15.88 -0.20
N VAL A 102 15.42 15.36 -1.30
CA VAL A 102 14.32 14.40 -1.30
C VAL A 102 14.83 13.02 -0.89
N LYS A 103 15.97 12.59 -1.43
CA LYS A 103 16.67 11.34 -1.09
C LYS A 103 16.89 11.23 0.42
N LYS A 104 17.50 12.25 1.04
CA LYS A 104 17.75 12.27 2.49
C LYS A 104 16.46 12.08 3.31
N ARG A 105 15.35 12.70 2.89
CA ARG A 105 14.05 12.56 3.56
C ARG A 105 13.45 11.16 3.36
N GLN A 106 13.57 10.59 2.16
CA GLN A 106 13.10 9.24 1.85
C GLN A 106 13.88 8.18 2.65
N GLU A 107 15.21 8.30 2.69
CA GLU A 107 16.10 7.43 3.49
C GLU A 107 15.74 7.48 4.98
N ALA A 108 15.60 8.68 5.55
CA ALA A 108 15.23 8.83 6.96
C ALA A 108 13.87 8.16 7.28
N ARG A 109 12.88 8.31 6.39
CA ARG A 109 11.55 7.72 6.55
C ARG A 109 11.57 6.21 6.35
N PHE A 110 12.33 5.71 5.39
CA PHE A 110 12.50 4.28 5.14
C PHE A 110 13.15 3.61 6.35
N ASN A 111 14.26 4.16 6.85
CA ASN A 111 14.96 3.63 8.02
C ASN A 111 14.12 3.70 9.30
N ALA A 112 13.31 4.76 9.47
CA ALA A 112 12.36 4.84 10.58
C ALA A 112 11.28 3.75 10.48
N LEU A 113 10.75 3.50 9.28
CA LEU A 113 9.74 2.46 9.06
C LEU A 113 10.32 1.05 9.30
N VAL A 114 11.54 0.79 8.83
CA VAL A 114 12.25 -0.48 9.09
C VAL A 114 12.39 -0.68 10.60
N ARG A 115 12.95 0.31 11.32
CA ARG A 115 13.09 0.23 12.79
C ARG A 115 11.76 -0.02 13.49
N HIS A 116 10.69 0.65 13.09
CA HIS A 116 9.37 0.47 13.69
C HIS A 116 8.78 -0.92 13.41
N THR A 117 8.87 -1.38 12.16
CA THR A 117 8.29 -2.67 11.74
C THR A 117 8.98 -3.83 12.45
N PHE A 118 10.30 -3.77 12.58
CA PHE A 118 11.08 -4.82 13.21
C PHE A 118 11.41 -4.55 14.69
N HIS A 119 10.78 -3.54 15.31
CA HIS A 119 11.08 -3.14 16.69
C HIS A 119 10.87 -4.29 17.68
N ASN A 120 9.78 -5.03 17.51
CA ASN A 120 9.39 -6.12 18.41
C ASN A 120 10.03 -7.47 18.04
N ALA A 121 10.72 -7.54 16.91
CA ALA A 121 11.22 -8.80 16.37
C ALA A 121 12.46 -9.33 17.13
N LYS A 122 12.97 -8.60 18.15
CA LYS A 122 14.17 -8.95 18.93
C LYS A 122 15.34 -9.40 18.05
N LEU A 123 15.47 -8.76 16.88
CA LEU A 123 16.52 -9.06 15.93
C LEU A 123 17.77 -8.29 16.33
N ASP A 124 18.92 -8.94 16.28
CA ASP A 124 20.21 -8.24 16.36
C ASP A 124 20.31 -7.21 15.21
N ASP A 125 21.04 -6.12 15.42
CA ASP A 125 21.24 -5.09 14.40
C ASP A 125 21.88 -5.71 13.13
N ASN A 126 22.72 -6.74 13.31
CA ASN A 126 23.37 -7.49 12.24
C ASN A 126 22.54 -8.68 11.69
N ALA A 127 21.32 -8.91 12.18
CA ALA A 127 20.51 -10.03 11.71
C ALA A 127 20.27 -9.94 10.19
N GLN A 128 20.40 -11.08 9.52
CA GLN A 128 20.23 -11.20 8.08
C GLN A 128 18.80 -10.83 7.68
N MET A 129 18.62 -10.20 6.51
CA MET A 129 17.31 -9.69 6.08
C MET A 129 16.23 -10.78 6.05
N ASP A 130 16.61 -12.03 5.74
CA ASP A 130 15.71 -13.19 5.73
C ASP A 130 15.18 -13.53 7.13
N ASP A 131 16.01 -13.40 8.17
CA ASP A 131 15.59 -13.57 9.56
C ASP A 131 14.64 -12.46 9.99
N LYS A 132 14.90 -11.23 9.49
CA LYS A 132 14.00 -10.09 9.72
C LYS A 132 12.63 -10.33 9.11
N LEU A 133 12.57 -10.88 7.90
CA LEU A 133 11.32 -11.19 7.19
C LEU A 133 10.53 -12.35 7.82
N ARG A 134 11.18 -13.32 8.47
CA ARG A 134 10.50 -14.42 9.17
C ARG A 134 9.86 -13.99 10.49
N ALA A 135 10.40 -12.95 11.13
CA ALA A 135 9.93 -12.45 12.42
C ALA A 135 8.80 -11.40 12.32
N ALA A 136 8.48 -10.92 11.13
CA ALA A 136 7.41 -9.95 10.85
C ALA A 136 6.14 -10.63 10.32
#